data_AF-A0A1I3R6M3-F1
#
_entry.id   AF-A0A1I3R6M3-F1
#
_cell.length_a   1.000
_cell.length_b   1.000
_cell.length_c   1.000
_cell.angle_alpha   90.00
_cell.angle_beta   90.00
_cell.angle_gamma   90.00
#
_symmetry.space_group_name_H-M   'P 1'
#
loop_
_entity.id
_entity.type
_entity.pdbx_description
1 polymer ?
#
loop_
_entity_poly.entity_id
_entity_poly.type
_entity_poly.pdbx_seq_one_letter_code
_entity_poly.pdbx_strand_id
1 'polypeptide(L)'
;MNELPASQLSTDDVRRIDELRDAYSRLAAELSKVIVGQQEVINRLAICLFSRGHALLMGVPGLAKTLLVSSLAETLSLKFNRVQFTPDLMPMDITGTDILQDTDTGRREFHFVPGPIFANIVLADEINRAPPKTQAAMLEAMQERKVTVLGTSYPLDPPFLVLATQNPVEQEGTYPLPEAQLDRFMFLIQMDYPSEAEELQIARTTTGEDLPRLSPLLDAGEIMSLQQLVRRVPVPDHIYQFAVSLVRKTRPQDKAAPAWLKPLVSWGAGPRAIQYLILGAKTRAALQGQYMVRLEDVMDVAAPVLTHRLVTTFAAQSEGIDARSIVARLVQETSAKR
;
A
#
# COMPACT_ATOMS: atom_id res chain seq x y z
N MET A 1 21.23 -23.90 18.44
CA MET A 1 21.45 -23.46 17.06
C MET A 1 20.71 -24.44 16.15
N ASN A 2 19.48 -24.11 15.76
CA ASN A 2 18.82 -24.81 14.65
C ASN A 2 18.94 -23.86 13.46
N GLU A 3 19.87 -24.15 12.56
CA GLU A 3 19.88 -23.52 11.24
C GLU A 3 18.58 -23.94 10.54
N LEU A 4 17.68 -22.98 10.33
CA LEU A 4 16.54 -23.19 9.43
C LEU A 4 17.13 -23.40 8.03
N PRO A 5 16.81 -24.50 7.33
CA PRO A 5 17.32 -24.71 5.99
C PRO A 5 16.86 -23.52 5.13
N ALA A 6 17.82 -22.82 4.50
CA ALA A 6 17.52 -21.80 3.50
C ALA A 6 16.57 -22.44 2.48
N SER A 7 15.34 -21.95 2.40
CA SER A 7 14.32 -22.53 1.53
C SER A 7 14.80 -22.43 0.09
N GLN A 8 15.28 -23.54 -0.48
CA GLN A 8 15.67 -23.57 -1.89
C GLN A 8 14.41 -23.50 -2.74
N LEU A 9 14.42 -22.61 -3.74
CA LEU A 9 13.34 -22.52 -4.71
C LEU A 9 13.31 -23.78 -5.56
N SER A 10 12.11 -24.27 -5.87
CA SER A 10 11.94 -25.34 -6.85
C SER A 10 12.13 -24.81 -8.28
N THR A 11 12.38 -25.69 -9.25
CA THR A 11 12.43 -25.32 -10.68
C THR A 11 11.12 -24.67 -11.15
N ASP A 12 9.98 -25.08 -10.58
CA ASP A 12 8.69 -24.46 -10.86
C ASP A 12 8.64 -23.02 -10.34
N ASP A 13 9.20 -22.75 -9.17
CA ASP A 13 9.23 -21.40 -8.60
C ASP A 13 10.08 -20.44 -9.42
N VAL A 14 11.21 -20.90 -9.95
CA VAL A 14 12.06 -20.12 -10.85
C VAL A 14 11.28 -19.69 -12.09
N ARG A 15 10.60 -20.63 -12.76
CA ARG A 15 9.76 -20.34 -13.93
C ARG A 15 8.66 -19.34 -13.59
N ARG A 16 7.99 -19.51 -12.45
CA ARG A 16 6.91 -18.62 -12.02
C ARG A 16 7.39 -17.22 -11.62
N ILE A 17 8.64 -17.08 -11.18
CA ILE A 17 9.25 -15.76 -10.95
C ILE A 17 9.49 -15.04 -12.29
N ASP A 18 9.93 -15.76 -13.32
CA ASP A 18 10.05 -15.18 -14.66
C ASP A 18 8.66 -14.80 -15.23
N GLU A 19 7.65 -15.65 -15.05
CA GLU A 19 6.25 -15.32 -15.40
C GLU A 19 5.76 -14.05 -14.67
N LEU A 20 6.10 -13.89 -13.38
CA LEU A 20 5.76 -12.68 -12.61
C LEU A 20 6.44 -11.43 -13.16
N ARG A 21 7.75 -11.50 -13.46
CA ARG A 21 8.51 -10.40 -14.06
C ARG A 21 7.87 -9.96 -15.37
N ASP A 22 7.53 -10.92 -16.23
CA ASP A 22 6.95 -10.64 -17.55
C ASP A 22 5.51 -10.11 -17.44
N ALA A 23 4.72 -10.63 -16.49
CA ALA A 23 3.39 -10.09 -16.18
C ALA A 23 3.47 -8.65 -15.67
N TYR A 24 4.41 -8.36 -14.78
CA TYR A 24 4.63 -7.00 -14.27
C TYR A 24 5.13 -6.03 -15.35
N SER A 25 6.05 -6.46 -16.21
CA SER A 25 6.51 -5.63 -17.33
C SER A 25 5.36 -5.27 -18.27
N ARG A 26 4.48 -6.23 -18.58
CA ARG A 26 3.25 -5.98 -19.36
C ARG A 26 2.29 -5.04 -18.63
N LEU A 27 2.07 -5.24 -17.33
CA LEU A 27 1.23 -4.37 -16.52
C LEU A 27 1.72 -2.92 -16.51
N ALA A 28 3.02 -2.73 -16.28
CA ALA A 28 3.64 -1.42 -16.29
C ALA A 28 3.49 -0.74 -17.65
N ALA A 29 3.78 -1.45 -18.74
CA ALA A 29 3.62 -0.93 -20.09
C ALA A 29 2.17 -0.57 -20.44
N GLU A 30 1.21 -1.39 -19.99
CA GLU A 30 -0.22 -1.14 -20.21
C GLU A 30 -0.69 0.11 -19.46
N LEU A 31 -0.27 0.27 -18.20
CA LEU A 31 -0.57 1.47 -17.40
C LEU A 31 0.11 2.73 -17.95
N SER A 32 1.33 2.63 -18.48
CA SER A 32 2.03 3.77 -19.09
C SER A 32 1.35 4.35 -20.34
N LYS A 33 0.37 3.65 -20.93
CA LYS A 33 -0.45 4.19 -22.02
C LYS A 33 -1.35 5.33 -21.57
N VAL A 34 -1.79 5.29 -20.31
CA VAL A 34 -2.75 6.24 -19.73
C VAL A 34 -2.07 7.11 -18.67
N ILE A 35 -1.11 6.55 -17.94
CA ILE A 35 -0.45 7.19 -16.81
C ILE A 35 0.94 7.69 -17.23
N VAL A 36 1.16 8.99 -17.09
CA VAL A 36 2.40 9.66 -17.43
C VAL A 36 3.18 9.99 -16.16
N GLY A 37 4.49 9.70 -16.14
CA GLY A 37 5.42 10.17 -15.10
C GLY A 37 5.30 9.51 -13.71
N GLN A 38 4.44 8.51 -13.54
CA GLN A 38 4.19 7.88 -12.23
C GLN A 38 4.75 6.46 -12.12
N GLN A 39 5.88 6.19 -12.79
CA GLN A 39 6.45 4.84 -12.86
C GLN A 39 6.77 4.27 -11.46
N GLU A 40 7.34 5.08 -10.59
CA GLU A 40 7.66 4.66 -9.22
C GLU A 40 6.41 4.34 -8.40
N VAL A 41 5.31 5.07 -8.61
CA VAL A 41 4.03 4.79 -7.96
C VAL A 41 3.46 3.47 -8.46
N ILE A 42 3.50 3.21 -9.78
CA ILE A 42 3.09 1.94 -10.37
C ILE A 42 3.89 0.78 -9.77
N ASN A 43 5.22 0.94 -9.63
CA ASN A 43 6.09 -0.06 -9.02
C ASN A 43 5.68 -0.38 -7.59
N ARG A 44 5.43 0.65 -6.77
CA ARG A 44 5.03 0.48 -5.37
C ARG A 44 3.63 -0.12 -5.22
N LEU A 45 2.70 0.24 -6.11
CA LEU A 45 1.36 -0.36 -6.15
C LEU A 45 1.43 -1.84 -6.52
N ALA A 46 2.25 -2.22 -7.51
CA ALA A 46 2.49 -3.62 -7.85
C ALA A 46 3.09 -4.38 -6.65
N ILE A 47 4.06 -3.78 -5.96
CA ILE A 47 4.63 -4.38 -4.73
C ILE A 47 3.55 -4.59 -3.66
N CYS A 48 2.68 -3.61 -3.40
CA CYS A 48 1.57 -3.75 -2.45
C CYS A 48 0.61 -4.87 -2.86
N LEU A 49 0.21 -4.91 -4.14
CA LEU A 49 -0.69 -5.95 -4.64
C LEU A 49 -0.12 -7.35 -4.43
N PHE A 50 1.10 -7.60 -4.89
CA PHE A 50 1.70 -8.94 -4.84
C PHE A 50 2.22 -9.32 -3.44
N SER A 51 2.45 -8.36 -2.54
CA SER A 51 2.74 -8.62 -1.11
C SER A 51 1.48 -8.76 -0.24
N ARG A 52 0.28 -8.49 -0.78
CA ARG A 52 -0.99 -8.36 -0.02
C ARG A 52 -0.94 -7.25 1.03
N GLY A 53 -0.25 -6.16 0.71
CA GLY A 53 -0.19 -4.93 1.51
C GLY A 53 -1.17 -3.87 1.02
N HIS A 54 -1.47 -2.92 1.87
CA HIS A 54 -2.29 -1.74 1.57
C HIS A 54 -1.40 -0.50 1.48
N ALA A 55 -1.80 0.53 0.73
CA ALA A 55 -1.00 1.74 0.58
C ALA A 55 -1.79 3.00 0.90
N LEU A 56 -1.07 4.00 1.39
CA LEU A 56 -1.54 5.36 1.60
C LEU A 56 -0.90 6.26 0.55
N LEU A 57 -1.71 6.84 -0.32
CA LEU A 57 -1.35 7.72 -1.42
C LEU A 57 -1.43 9.18 -0.95
N MET A 58 -0.28 9.77 -0.65
CA MET A 58 -0.16 11.19 -0.33
C MET A 58 0.18 11.97 -1.59
N GLY A 59 -0.53 13.06 -1.82
CA GLY A 59 -0.30 13.96 -2.94
C GLY A 59 -1.38 15.01 -3.00
N VAL A 60 -1.13 16.08 -3.72
CA VAL A 60 -2.12 17.14 -3.93
C VAL A 60 -3.29 16.64 -4.82
N PRO A 61 -4.42 17.35 -4.83
CA PRO A 61 -5.49 17.12 -5.80
C PRO A 61 -4.98 17.22 -7.24
N GLY A 62 -5.58 16.45 -8.15
CA GLY A 62 -5.30 16.53 -9.59
C GLY A 62 -4.18 15.62 -10.13
N LEU A 63 -3.48 14.86 -9.29
CA LEU A 63 -2.41 13.93 -9.73
C LEU A 63 -2.92 12.59 -10.29
N ALA A 64 -4.08 12.59 -10.94
CA ALA A 64 -4.66 11.41 -11.59
C ALA A 64 -4.74 10.13 -10.70
N LYS A 65 -4.84 10.27 -9.36
CA LYS A 65 -4.86 9.13 -8.42
C LYS A 65 -6.00 8.16 -8.73
N THR A 66 -7.20 8.70 -8.95
CA THR A 66 -8.37 7.91 -9.30
C THR A 66 -8.16 7.16 -10.60
N LEU A 67 -7.62 7.84 -11.63
CA LEU A 67 -7.33 7.23 -12.93
C LEU A 67 -6.32 6.09 -12.79
N LEU A 68 -5.23 6.31 -12.05
CA LEU A 68 -4.21 5.29 -11.79
C LEU A 68 -4.81 4.02 -11.15
N VAL A 69 -5.64 4.19 -10.13
CA VAL A 69 -6.23 3.06 -9.41
C VAL A 69 -7.30 2.35 -10.24
N SER A 70 -8.15 3.10 -10.94
CA SER A 70 -9.16 2.50 -11.83
C SER A 70 -8.51 1.74 -12.99
N SER A 71 -7.46 2.30 -13.60
CA SER A 71 -6.68 1.66 -14.66
C SER A 71 -5.97 0.39 -14.16
N LEU A 72 -5.47 0.40 -12.91
CA LEU A 72 -4.91 -0.81 -12.29
C LEU A 72 -5.97 -1.91 -12.12
N ALA A 73 -7.20 -1.56 -11.74
CA ALA A 73 -8.26 -2.55 -11.61
C ALA A 73 -8.73 -3.11 -12.96
N GLU A 74 -8.85 -2.25 -13.97
CA GLU A 74 -9.22 -2.64 -15.34
C GLU A 74 -8.20 -3.61 -15.94
N THR A 75 -6.90 -3.32 -15.81
CA THR A 75 -5.81 -4.18 -16.31
C THR A 75 -5.71 -5.53 -15.60
N LEU A 76 -6.30 -5.67 -14.41
CA LEU A 76 -6.26 -6.90 -13.61
C LEU A 76 -7.61 -7.62 -13.54
N SER A 77 -8.62 -7.18 -14.29
CA SER A 77 -9.99 -7.73 -14.25
C SER A 77 -10.57 -7.82 -12.83
N LEU A 78 -10.23 -6.85 -11.97
CA LEU A 78 -10.60 -6.84 -10.55
C LEU A 78 -11.81 -5.93 -10.31
N LYS A 79 -12.69 -6.31 -9.36
CA LYS A 79 -13.78 -5.44 -8.92
C LYS A 79 -13.18 -4.19 -8.27
N PHE A 80 -13.59 -3.02 -8.74
CA PHE A 80 -13.16 -1.72 -8.23
C PHE A 80 -14.31 -0.96 -7.61
N ASN A 81 -14.09 -0.44 -6.40
CA ASN A 81 -14.98 0.52 -5.78
C ASN A 81 -14.20 1.74 -5.30
N ARG A 82 -14.79 2.92 -5.49
CA ARG A 82 -14.32 4.18 -4.93
C ARG A 82 -15.26 4.60 -3.81
N VAL A 83 -14.69 4.93 -2.65
CA VAL A 83 -15.40 5.49 -1.50
C VAL A 83 -14.82 6.86 -1.22
N GLN A 84 -15.64 7.88 -1.34
CA GLN A 84 -15.28 9.23 -0.92
C GLN A 84 -15.57 9.34 0.58
N PHE A 85 -14.55 9.64 1.37
CA PHE A 85 -14.72 9.85 2.80
C PHE A 85 -15.21 11.27 3.03
N THR A 86 -16.33 11.39 3.74
CA THR A 86 -16.97 12.66 4.10
C THR A 86 -17.28 12.67 5.61
N PRO A 87 -17.47 13.85 6.23
CA PRO A 87 -17.71 13.96 7.67
C PRO A 87 -18.98 13.25 8.17
N ASP A 88 -19.95 13.03 7.28
CA ASP A 88 -21.24 12.39 7.53
C ASP A 88 -21.23 10.87 7.28
N LEU A 89 -20.17 10.34 6.66
CA LEU A 89 -20.07 8.92 6.29
C LEU A 89 -20.11 8.04 7.54
N MET A 90 -21.04 7.09 7.60
CA MET A 90 -21.18 6.14 8.70
C MET A 90 -20.41 4.85 8.43
N PRO A 91 -20.02 4.09 9.47
CA PRO A 91 -19.39 2.77 9.30
C PRO A 91 -20.16 1.84 8.37
N MET A 92 -21.50 1.80 8.50
CA MET A 92 -22.38 0.97 7.69
C MET A 92 -22.36 1.31 6.20
N ASP A 93 -22.06 2.56 5.84
CA ASP A 93 -21.93 2.99 4.44
C ASP A 93 -20.67 2.42 3.78
N ILE A 94 -19.72 1.92 4.58
CA ILE A 94 -18.50 1.23 4.12
C ILE A 94 -18.68 -0.29 4.20
N THR A 95 -19.13 -0.77 5.35
CA THR A 95 -19.21 -2.20 5.66
C THR A 95 -20.46 -2.87 5.13
N GLY A 96 -21.49 -2.12 4.75
CA GLY A 96 -22.80 -2.66 4.45
C GLY A 96 -23.70 -2.75 5.67
N THR A 97 -24.97 -3.09 5.43
CA THR A 97 -26.02 -3.13 6.43
C THR A 97 -27.08 -4.17 6.11
N ASP A 98 -27.76 -4.67 7.13
CA ASP A 98 -28.93 -5.53 6.95
C ASP A 98 -30.17 -4.67 6.74
N ILE A 99 -30.82 -4.83 5.59
CA ILE A 99 -32.13 -4.21 5.31
C ILE A 99 -33.23 -5.24 5.54
N LEU A 100 -34.38 -4.78 6.02
CA LEU A 100 -35.55 -5.65 6.16
C LEU A 100 -36.27 -5.70 4.81
N GLN A 101 -36.31 -6.88 4.19
CA GLN A 101 -36.98 -7.09 2.92
C GLN A 101 -38.23 -7.98 3.12
N ASP A 102 -39.34 -7.57 2.52
CA ASP A 102 -40.53 -8.41 2.45
C ASP A 102 -40.30 -9.47 1.37
N THR A 103 -40.36 -10.73 1.77
CA THR A 103 -40.32 -11.86 0.84
C THR A 103 -41.65 -11.96 0.08
N ASP A 104 -41.67 -12.67 -1.06
CA ASP A 104 -42.89 -12.96 -1.84
C ASP A 104 -44.00 -13.66 -1.01
N THR A 105 -43.63 -14.19 0.17
CA THR A 105 -44.53 -14.85 1.13
C THR A 105 -45.08 -13.93 2.22
N GLY A 106 -44.71 -12.64 2.22
CA GLY A 106 -45.10 -11.65 3.23
C GLY A 106 -44.34 -11.73 4.55
N ARG A 107 -43.26 -12.54 4.63
CA ARG A 107 -42.35 -12.58 5.78
C ARG A 107 -41.26 -11.53 5.63
N ARG A 108 -40.95 -10.83 6.72
CA ARG A 108 -39.84 -9.89 6.84
C ARG A 108 -38.56 -10.63 7.20
N GLU A 109 -37.59 -10.63 6.29
CA GLU A 109 -36.27 -11.22 6.51
C GLU A 109 -35.19 -10.13 6.42
N PHE A 110 -34.14 -10.26 7.24
CA PHE A 110 -32.97 -9.40 7.16
C PHE A 110 -32.11 -9.86 5.98
N HIS A 111 -31.91 -8.98 5.00
CA HIS A 111 -31.06 -9.19 3.85
C HIS A 111 -29.83 -8.28 3.94
N PHE A 112 -28.65 -8.87 3.93
CA PHE A 112 -27.40 -8.11 3.97
C PHE A 112 -27.13 -7.46 2.62
N VAL A 113 -27.01 -6.13 2.63
CA VAL A 113 -26.55 -5.34 1.49
C VAL A 113 -25.06 -5.04 1.69
N PRO A 114 -24.17 -5.62 0.85
CA PRO A 114 -22.74 -5.39 0.98
C PRO A 114 -22.40 -3.93 0.69
N GLY A 115 -21.56 -3.35 1.54
CA GLY A 115 -21.02 -2.01 1.32
C GLY A 115 -19.92 -2.00 0.25
N PRO A 116 -19.40 -0.81 -0.10
CA PRO A 116 -18.39 -0.65 -1.13
C PRO A 116 -17.05 -1.30 -0.80
N ILE A 117 -16.80 -1.69 0.45
CA ILE A 117 -15.59 -2.44 0.84
C ILE A 117 -15.54 -3.86 0.21
N PHE A 118 -16.69 -4.40 -0.25
CA PHE A 118 -16.78 -5.69 -0.94
C PHE A 118 -16.36 -5.57 -2.43
N ALA A 119 -15.10 -5.23 -2.64
CA ALA A 119 -14.44 -5.20 -3.95
C ALA A 119 -13.02 -5.73 -3.81
N ASN A 120 -12.34 -5.99 -4.92
CA ASN A 120 -10.95 -6.43 -4.90
C ASN A 120 -9.99 -5.26 -4.71
N ILE A 121 -10.28 -4.11 -5.32
CA ILE A 121 -9.55 -2.86 -5.15
C ILE A 121 -10.51 -1.79 -4.63
N VAL A 122 -10.18 -1.22 -3.49
CA VAL A 122 -10.94 -0.13 -2.88
C VAL A 122 -10.09 1.12 -2.82
N LEU A 123 -10.53 2.18 -3.50
CA LEU A 123 -9.97 3.52 -3.35
C LEU A 123 -10.74 4.27 -2.26
N ALA A 124 -10.09 4.49 -1.12
CA ALA A 124 -10.63 5.27 -0.01
C ALA A 124 -10.11 6.70 -0.09
N ASP A 125 -10.85 7.56 -0.79
CA ASP A 125 -10.45 8.92 -1.09
C ASP A 125 -10.68 9.83 0.12
N GLU A 126 -9.66 10.62 0.48
CA GLU A 126 -9.68 11.59 1.59
C GLU A 126 -10.05 10.96 2.94
N ILE A 127 -9.42 9.83 3.28
CA ILE A 127 -9.73 9.05 4.50
C ILE A 127 -9.73 9.90 5.79
N ASN A 128 -8.93 10.97 5.81
CA ASN A 128 -8.86 11.92 6.92
C ASN A 128 -10.08 12.84 7.04
N ARG A 129 -11.09 12.78 6.17
CA ARG A 129 -12.33 13.58 6.30
C ARG A 129 -13.45 12.87 7.06
N ALA A 130 -13.43 11.55 7.15
CA ALA A 130 -14.45 10.82 7.90
C ALA A 130 -14.13 10.74 9.40
N PRO A 131 -15.15 10.58 10.26
CA PRO A 131 -14.94 10.41 11.69
C PRO A 131 -14.11 9.16 12.04
N PRO A 132 -13.43 9.15 13.20
CA PRO A 132 -12.57 8.03 13.61
C PRO A 132 -13.25 6.65 13.64
N LYS A 133 -14.57 6.59 13.91
CA LYS A 133 -15.32 5.33 13.90
C LYS A 133 -15.43 4.73 12.50
N THR A 134 -15.66 5.57 11.50
CA THR A 134 -15.77 5.18 10.09
C THR A 134 -14.42 4.76 9.53
N GLN A 135 -13.35 5.50 9.87
CA GLN A 135 -11.97 5.09 9.59
C GLN A 135 -11.65 3.72 10.20
N ALA A 136 -11.99 3.51 11.47
CA ALA A 136 -11.74 2.26 12.17
C ALA A 136 -12.44 1.06 11.52
N ALA A 137 -13.69 1.22 11.07
CA ALA A 137 -14.45 0.15 10.41
C ALA A 137 -13.78 -0.33 9.11
N MET A 138 -13.29 0.61 8.28
CA MET A 138 -12.53 0.25 7.07
C MET A 138 -11.21 -0.45 7.42
N LEU A 139 -10.48 0.07 8.41
CA LEU A 139 -9.18 -0.47 8.82
C LEU A 139 -9.28 -1.83 9.50
N GLU A 140 -10.40 -2.11 10.17
CA GLU A 140 -10.73 -3.42 10.71
C GLU A 140 -10.97 -4.41 9.56
N ALA A 141 -11.81 -4.05 8.59
CA ALA A 141 -12.02 -4.86 7.39
C ALA A 141 -10.71 -5.13 6.63
N MET A 142 -9.82 -4.14 6.57
CA MET A 142 -8.47 -4.24 6.01
C MET A 142 -7.60 -5.29 6.72
N GLN A 143 -7.65 -5.32 8.05
CA GLN A 143 -6.83 -6.22 8.85
C GLN A 143 -7.41 -7.64 8.94
N GLU A 144 -8.72 -7.75 9.14
CA GLU A 144 -9.43 -9.00 9.36
C GLU A 144 -9.83 -9.70 8.05
N ARG A 145 -9.87 -8.96 6.93
CA ARG A 145 -10.31 -9.43 5.60
C ARG A 145 -11.71 -10.03 5.59
N LYS A 146 -12.54 -9.55 6.51
CA LYS A 146 -13.94 -9.87 6.68
C LYS A 146 -14.61 -8.69 7.35
N VAL A 147 -15.91 -8.61 7.21
CA VAL A 147 -16.76 -7.63 7.86
C VAL A 147 -17.74 -8.38 8.75
N THR A 148 -17.93 -7.93 9.98
CA THR A 148 -18.93 -8.49 10.88
C THR A 148 -20.07 -7.51 11.09
N VAL A 149 -21.29 -7.88 10.70
CA VAL A 149 -22.52 -7.09 10.90
C VAL A 149 -23.50 -7.92 11.72
N LEU A 150 -23.96 -7.34 12.84
CA LEU A 150 -24.93 -7.97 13.76
C LEU A 150 -24.58 -9.42 14.19
N GLY A 151 -23.28 -9.72 14.31
CA GLY A 151 -22.78 -11.05 14.72
C GLY A 151 -22.53 -12.02 13.55
N THR A 152 -22.97 -11.70 12.34
CA THR A 152 -22.68 -12.48 11.13
C THR A 152 -21.42 -11.96 10.46
N SER A 153 -20.50 -12.87 10.10
CA SER A 153 -19.24 -12.52 9.45
C SER A 153 -19.28 -12.82 7.95
N TYR A 154 -18.95 -11.81 7.14
CA TYR A 154 -18.90 -11.85 5.69
C TYR A 154 -17.45 -11.71 5.22
N PRO A 155 -16.87 -12.70 4.53
CA PRO A 155 -15.50 -12.61 4.03
C PRO A 155 -15.39 -11.62 2.86
N LEU A 156 -14.22 -10.98 2.72
CA LEU A 156 -13.91 -10.15 1.55
C LEU A 156 -13.25 -11.00 0.45
N ASP A 157 -13.63 -10.75 -0.80
CA ASP A 157 -13.12 -11.47 -1.96
C ASP A 157 -11.61 -11.21 -2.16
N PRO A 158 -10.74 -12.24 -2.16
CA PRO A 158 -9.34 -12.09 -2.52
C PRO A 158 -9.15 -11.98 -4.06
N PRO A 159 -8.13 -11.27 -4.55
CA PRO A 159 -7.22 -10.39 -3.81
C PRO A 159 -7.95 -9.15 -3.30
N PHE A 160 -7.53 -8.66 -2.13
CA PHE A 160 -8.10 -7.47 -1.49
C PHE A 160 -7.01 -6.42 -1.23
N LEU A 161 -7.11 -5.28 -1.91
CA LEU A 161 -6.20 -4.16 -1.86
C LEU A 161 -6.98 -2.88 -1.53
N VAL A 162 -6.46 -2.12 -0.57
CA VAL A 162 -7.02 -0.82 -0.19
C VAL A 162 -5.96 0.22 -0.45
N LEU A 163 -6.34 1.24 -1.20
CA LEU A 163 -5.53 2.41 -1.50
C LEU A 163 -6.25 3.60 -0.90
N ALA A 164 -5.74 4.10 0.22
CA ALA A 164 -6.30 5.29 0.86
C ALA A 164 -5.58 6.53 0.36
N THR A 165 -6.28 7.65 0.20
CA THR A 165 -5.64 8.93 -0.10
C THR A 165 -5.77 9.88 1.09
N GLN A 166 -4.77 10.74 1.27
CA GLN A 166 -4.86 11.88 2.17
C GLN A 166 -4.44 13.13 1.42
N ASN A 167 -5.21 14.20 1.60
CA ASN A 167 -4.84 15.53 1.13
C ASN A 167 -4.11 16.26 2.27
N PRO A 168 -2.82 16.59 2.11
CA PRO A 168 -2.04 17.26 3.16
C PRO A 168 -2.35 18.76 3.29
N VAL A 169 -3.01 19.36 2.30
CA VAL A 169 -3.21 20.83 2.21
C VAL A 169 -4.43 21.29 3.01
N GLU A 170 -5.50 20.50 3.00
CA GLU A 170 -6.74 20.82 3.73
C GLU A 170 -6.66 20.28 5.16
N GLN A 171 -6.53 21.19 6.14
CA GLN A 171 -6.51 20.84 7.56
C GLN A 171 -7.87 21.02 8.24
N GLU A 172 -8.74 21.87 7.69
CA GLU A 172 -10.04 22.18 8.26
C GLU A 172 -11.03 21.01 8.08
N GLY A 173 -11.69 20.61 9.16
CA GLY A 173 -12.65 19.49 9.12
C GLY A 173 -12.01 18.11 8.90
N THR A 174 -10.72 17.95 9.22
CA THR A 174 -10.01 16.67 9.09
C THR A 174 -9.73 16.00 10.44
N TYR A 175 -9.78 14.67 10.43
CA TYR A 175 -9.46 13.75 11.50
C TYR A 175 -8.20 12.97 11.10
N PRO A 176 -7.01 13.33 11.64
CA PRO A 176 -5.78 12.64 11.30
C PRO A 176 -5.87 11.17 11.75
N LEU A 177 -5.34 10.28 10.92
CA LEU A 177 -5.21 8.86 11.29
C LEU A 177 -4.19 8.75 12.43
N PRO A 178 -4.55 8.16 13.58
CA PRO A 178 -3.58 7.81 14.61
C PRO A 178 -2.46 6.92 14.07
N GLU A 179 -1.29 6.96 14.70
CA GLU A 179 -0.10 6.22 14.29
C GLU A 179 -0.35 4.72 14.26
N ALA A 180 -1.12 4.21 15.22
CA ALA A 180 -1.53 2.81 15.27
C ALA A 180 -2.37 2.38 14.05
N GLN A 181 -3.11 3.32 13.46
CA GLN A 181 -3.89 3.11 12.25
C GLN A 181 -3.03 3.20 10.99
N LEU A 182 -2.17 4.22 10.91
CA LEU A 182 -1.18 4.38 9.85
C LEU A 182 -0.27 3.15 9.72
N ASP A 183 0.14 2.57 10.84
CA ASP A 183 1.02 1.39 10.86
C ASP A 183 0.41 0.16 10.15
N ARG A 184 -0.92 0.13 9.92
CA ARG A 184 -1.59 -0.95 9.15
C ARG A 184 -1.36 -0.84 7.63
N PHE A 185 -0.99 0.34 7.13
CA PHE A 185 -0.62 0.49 5.72
C PHE A 185 0.82 0.05 5.51
N MET A 186 1.07 -0.78 4.50
CA MET A 186 2.41 -1.23 4.15
C MET A 186 3.28 -0.04 3.74
N PHE A 187 2.80 0.74 2.77
CA PHE A 187 3.51 1.88 2.20
C PHE A 187 2.77 3.21 2.38
N LEU A 188 3.55 4.26 2.62
CA LEU A 188 3.21 5.64 2.30
C LEU A 188 3.86 5.97 0.95
N ILE A 189 3.05 6.19 -0.07
CA ILE A 189 3.50 6.53 -1.42
C ILE A 189 3.22 8.01 -1.64
N GLN A 190 4.28 8.76 -1.89
CA GLN A 190 4.19 10.18 -2.22
C GLN A 190 4.10 10.35 -3.72
N MET A 191 3.17 11.19 -4.14
CA MET A 191 2.98 11.62 -5.52
C MET A 191 3.29 13.11 -5.55
N ASP A 192 4.44 13.44 -6.17
CA ASP A 192 4.85 14.80 -6.42
C ASP A 192 4.25 15.29 -7.75
N TYR A 193 4.29 16.61 -8.01
CA TYR A 193 3.86 17.16 -9.30
C TYR A 193 4.70 16.57 -10.44
N PRO A 194 4.09 16.34 -11.63
CA PRO A 194 4.85 15.89 -12.79
C PRO A 194 5.85 16.96 -13.23
N SER A 195 6.89 16.56 -13.94
CA SER A 195 7.76 17.49 -14.65
C SER A 195 6.99 18.23 -15.75
N GLU A 196 7.51 19.39 -16.21
CA GLU A 196 6.90 20.17 -17.30
C GLU A 196 6.63 19.32 -18.56
N ALA A 197 7.55 18.41 -18.91
CA ALA A 197 7.39 17.50 -20.03
C ALA A 197 6.25 16.50 -19.82
N GLU A 198 6.11 15.96 -18.61
CA GLU A 198 5.04 15.04 -18.24
C GLU A 198 3.69 15.77 -18.17
N GLU A 199 3.64 16.98 -17.61
CA GLU A 199 2.43 17.81 -17.60
C GLU A 199 1.95 18.14 -19.01
N LEU A 200 2.87 18.50 -19.92
CA LEU A 200 2.54 18.75 -21.31
C LEU A 200 1.97 17.49 -22.00
N GLN A 201 2.53 16.32 -21.70
CA GLN A 201 2.02 15.05 -22.21
C GLN A 201 0.64 14.71 -21.61
N ILE A 202 0.44 14.91 -20.31
CA ILE A 202 -0.86 14.74 -19.64
C ILE A 202 -1.90 15.65 -20.29
N ALA A 203 -1.57 16.92 -20.50
CA ALA A 203 -2.47 17.87 -21.16
C ALA A 203 -2.87 17.36 -22.55
N ARG A 204 -1.90 16.96 -23.38
CA ARG A 204 -2.17 16.42 -24.73
C ARG A 204 -3.04 15.16 -24.72
N THR A 205 -2.77 14.23 -23.81
CA THR A 205 -3.49 12.94 -23.73
C THR A 205 -4.90 13.10 -23.16
N THR A 206 -5.09 14.00 -22.20
CA THR A 206 -6.40 14.16 -21.51
C THR A 206 -7.34 15.14 -22.18
N THR A 207 -6.83 16.08 -22.98
CA THR A 207 -7.66 17.02 -23.77
C THR A 207 -7.83 16.61 -25.23
N GLY A 208 -7.29 15.45 -25.61
CA GLY A 208 -7.34 14.92 -26.97
C GLY A 208 -8.53 14.01 -27.22
N GLU A 209 -8.31 12.93 -27.98
CA GLU A 209 -9.29 11.85 -28.19
C GLU A 209 -9.47 11.00 -26.92
N ASP A 210 -10.44 10.07 -26.95
CA ASP A 210 -10.72 9.16 -25.84
C ASP A 210 -9.45 8.42 -25.34
N LEU A 211 -9.37 8.19 -24.03
CA LEU A 211 -8.29 7.43 -23.43
C LEU A 211 -8.20 6.02 -24.05
N PRO A 212 -6.99 5.49 -24.26
CA PRO A 212 -6.82 4.15 -24.81
C PRO A 212 -7.44 3.11 -23.89
N ARG A 213 -8.19 2.16 -24.47
CA ARG A 213 -8.75 1.03 -23.73
C ARG A 213 -7.63 0.11 -23.27
N LEU A 214 -7.66 -0.24 -21.99
CA LEU A 214 -6.66 -1.11 -21.39
C LEU A 214 -7.05 -2.58 -21.61
N SER A 215 -6.05 -3.41 -21.88
CA SER A 215 -6.27 -4.85 -22.01
C SER A 215 -6.15 -5.55 -20.65
N PRO A 216 -7.07 -6.45 -20.29
CA PRO A 216 -6.91 -7.27 -19.10
C PRO A 216 -5.73 -8.23 -19.26
N LEU A 217 -4.84 -8.29 -18.27
CA LEU A 217 -3.58 -9.03 -18.32
C LEU A 217 -3.52 -10.22 -17.37
N LEU A 218 -4.15 -10.08 -16.20
CA LEU A 218 -4.18 -11.09 -15.15
C LEU A 218 -5.60 -11.21 -14.60
N ASP A 219 -5.94 -12.38 -14.08
CA ASP A 219 -7.14 -12.60 -13.27
C ASP A 219 -6.85 -12.71 -11.76
N ALA A 220 -7.92 -12.75 -10.94
CA ALA A 220 -7.82 -12.86 -9.49
C ALA A 220 -7.08 -14.13 -9.02
N GLY A 221 -7.29 -15.27 -9.69
CA GLY A 221 -6.66 -16.55 -9.35
C GLY A 221 -5.16 -16.55 -9.63
N GLU A 222 -4.76 -16.01 -10.78
CA GLU A 222 -3.36 -15.82 -11.16
C GLU A 222 -2.65 -14.92 -10.14
N ILE A 223 -3.24 -13.76 -9.80
CA ILE A 223 -2.69 -12.83 -8.80
C ILE A 223 -2.52 -13.53 -7.45
N MET A 224 -3.53 -14.28 -6.99
CA MET A 224 -3.45 -15.02 -5.73
C MET A 224 -2.32 -16.06 -5.73
N SER A 225 -2.10 -16.73 -6.85
CA SER A 225 -1.03 -17.70 -7.02
C SER A 225 0.35 -17.05 -6.97
N LEU A 226 0.51 -15.88 -7.60
CA LEU A 226 1.74 -15.08 -7.60
C LEU A 226 2.03 -14.50 -6.20
N GLN A 227 0.99 -14.09 -5.46
CA GLN A 227 1.13 -13.66 -4.07
C GLN A 227 1.66 -14.78 -3.15
N GLN A 228 1.31 -16.04 -3.43
CA GLN A 228 1.86 -17.19 -2.69
C GLN A 228 3.32 -17.45 -3.05
N LEU A 229 3.68 -17.29 -4.33
CA LEU A 229 5.07 -17.38 -4.80
C LEU A 229 5.97 -16.37 -4.09
N VAL A 230 5.57 -15.10 -4.03
CA VAL A 230 6.32 -14.01 -3.37
C VAL A 230 6.74 -14.39 -1.94
N ARG A 231 5.87 -15.07 -1.18
CA ARG A 231 6.19 -15.48 0.19
C ARG A 231 7.30 -16.52 0.28
N ARG A 232 7.48 -17.33 -0.76
CA ARG A 232 8.48 -18.40 -0.87
C ARG A 232 9.85 -17.91 -1.37
N VAL A 233 9.94 -16.67 -1.83
CA VAL A 233 11.22 -16.06 -2.23
C VAL A 233 12.19 -16.11 -1.03
N PRO A 234 13.41 -16.67 -1.21
CA PRO A 234 14.40 -16.80 -0.15
C PRO A 234 15.00 -15.45 0.24
N VAL A 235 15.29 -15.31 1.53
CA VAL A 235 15.94 -14.12 2.09
C VAL A 235 17.13 -14.61 2.92
N PRO A 236 18.36 -14.20 2.60
CA PRO A 236 19.52 -14.50 3.42
C PRO A 236 19.42 -13.92 4.84
N ASP A 237 19.96 -14.60 5.85
CA ASP A 237 19.89 -14.17 7.25
C ASP A 237 20.46 -12.77 7.50
N HIS A 238 21.53 -12.39 6.80
CA HIS A 238 22.11 -11.06 6.94
C HIS A 238 21.15 -9.94 6.47
N ILE A 239 20.22 -10.24 5.55
CA ILE A 239 19.18 -9.29 5.12
C ILE A 239 18.12 -9.10 6.21
N TYR A 240 17.73 -10.19 6.90
CA TYR A 240 16.87 -10.08 8.08
C TYR A 240 17.52 -9.25 9.18
N GLN A 241 18.79 -9.54 9.50
CA GLN A 241 19.56 -8.78 10.49
C GLN A 241 19.68 -7.31 10.10
N PHE A 242 19.90 -7.04 8.81
CA PHE A 242 19.95 -5.68 8.28
C PHE A 242 18.62 -4.94 8.46
N ALA A 243 17.48 -5.55 8.08
CA ALA A 243 16.16 -4.93 8.24
C ALA A 243 15.84 -4.64 9.72
N VAL A 244 16.19 -5.56 10.62
CA VAL A 244 16.09 -5.36 12.08
C VAL A 244 16.97 -4.18 12.52
N SER A 245 18.22 -4.14 12.10
CA SER A 245 19.16 -3.07 12.43
C SER A 245 18.67 -1.70 11.96
N LEU A 246 18.19 -1.62 10.71
CA LEU A 246 17.64 -0.39 10.13
C LEU A 246 16.43 0.11 10.93
N VAL A 247 15.47 -0.77 11.24
CA VAL A 247 14.30 -0.39 12.03
C VAL A 247 14.68 0.04 13.44
N ARG A 248 15.62 -0.66 14.10
CA ARG A 248 16.09 -0.28 15.44
C ARG A 248 16.76 1.10 15.48
N LYS A 249 17.47 1.49 14.41
CA LYS A 249 18.06 2.84 14.30
C LYS A 249 17.02 3.97 14.32
N THR A 250 15.76 3.69 13.96
CA THR A 250 14.68 4.69 13.99
C THR A 250 14.17 4.99 15.40
N ARG A 251 14.52 4.16 16.41
CA ARG A 251 13.97 4.25 17.76
C ARG A 251 14.89 5.09 18.64
N PRO A 252 14.48 6.27 19.12
CA PRO A 252 15.38 7.22 19.83
C PRO A 252 15.99 6.63 21.11
N GLN A 253 15.27 5.72 21.78
CA GLN A 253 15.73 5.05 23.00
C GLN A 253 16.73 3.91 22.76
N ASP A 254 16.90 3.48 21.51
CA ASP A 254 17.83 2.41 21.18
C ASP A 254 19.28 2.89 21.19
N LYS A 255 20.21 2.03 21.60
CA LYS A 255 21.65 2.32 21.53
C LYS A 255 22.12 2.43 20.08
N ALA A 256 21.46 1.73 19.16
CA ALA A 256 21.79 1.75 17.73
C ALA A 256 21.36 3.05 17.02
N ALA A 257 20.47 3.85 17.61
CA ALA A 257 19.98 5.06 16.97
C ALA A 257 21.07 6.14 16.84
N PRO A 258 21.26 6.74 15.65
CA PRO A 258 22.22 7.82 15.44
C PRO A 258 21.99 8.99 16.39
N ALA A 259 23.06 9.62 16.87
CA ALA A 259 22.98 10.74 17.82
C ALA A 259 22.14 11.91 17.27
N TRP A 260 22.20 12.16 15.96
CA TRP A 260 21.43 13.21 15.29
C TRP A 260 19.93 12.90 15.21
N LEU A 261 19.52 11.61 15.24
CA LEU A 261 18.11 11.21 15.11
C LEU A 261 17.36 11.33 16.43
N LYS A 262 18.04 11.08 17.55
CA LYS A 262 17.45 11.06 18.90
C LYS A 262 16.68 12.34 19.30
N PRO A 263 17.18 13.58 19.03
CA PRO A 263 16.41 14.77 19.36
C PRO A 263 15.25 15.04 18.38
N LEU A 264 15.25 14.41 17.20
CA LEU A 264 14.29 14.69 16.12
C LEU A 264 13.08 13.75 16.12
N VAL A 265 13.22 12.56 16.69
CA VAL A 265 12.19 11.51 16.67
C VAL A 265 11.71 11.23 18.10
N SER A 266 10.41 11.34 18.32
CA SER A 266 9.76 10.99 19.58
C SER A 266 9.43 9.49 19.65
N TRP A 267 9.02 8.91 18.51
CA TRP A 267 8.68 7.49 18.42
C TRP A 267 9.11 6.90 17.06
N GLY A 268 9.73 5.71 17.09
CA GLY A 268 10.26 5.03 15.91
C GLY A 268 9.44 3.81 15.48
N ALA A 269 9.87 3.18 14.38
CA ALA A 269 9.13 2.11 13.74
C ALA A 269 9.10 0.80 14.55
N GLY A 270 7.93 0.14 14.58
CA GLY A 270 7.69 -1.13 15.27
C GLY A 270 8.11 -2.38 14.48
N PRO A 271 7.89 -3.59 15.03
CA PRO A 271 8.22 -4.85 14.35
C PRO A 271 7.49 -5.06 13.01
N ARG A 272 6.31 -4.49 12.84
CA ARG A 272 5.54 -4.54 11.59
C ARG A 272 6.30 -3.92 10.42
N ALA A 273 7.09 -2.88 10.67
CA ALA A 273 7.97 -2.29 9.66
C ALA A 273 8.98 -3.33 9.12
N ILE A 274 9.55 -4.17 9.99
CA ILE A 274 10.49 -5.24 9.57
C ILE A 274 9.78 -6.22 8.64
N GLN A 275 8.55 -6.62 8.98
CA GLN A 275 7.76 -7.52 8.14
C GLN A 275 7.48 -6.92 6.75
N TYR A 276 7.11 -5.64 6.69
CA TYR A 276 6.86 -4.96 5.42
C TYR A 276 8.14 -4.68 4.61
N LEU A 277 9.27 -4.42 5.26
CA LEU A 277 10.56 -4.32 4.57
C LEU A 277 10.89 -5.65 3.89
N ILE A 278 10.77 -6.78 4.61
CA ILE A 278 11.09 -8.09 4.05
C ILE A 278 10.08 -8.49 2.97
N LEU A 279 8.78 -8.32 3.20
CA LEU A 279 7.77 -8.65 2.19
C LEU A 279 7.89 -7.76 0.96
N GLY A 280 8.12 -6.45 1.14
CA GLY A 280 8.37 -5.53 0.03
C GLY A 280 9.61 -5.91 -0.76
N ALA A 281 10.69 -6.27 -0.08
CA ALA A 281 11.93 -6.70 -0.71
C ALA A 281 11.78 -8.03 -1.47
N LYS A 282 11.08 -9.02 -0.89
CA LYS A 282 10.72 -10.28 -1.58
C LYS A 282 9.94 -10.01 -2.86
N THR A 283 8.92 -9.17 -2.78
CA THR A 283 8.11 -8.84 -3.95
C THR A 283 8.93 -8.11 -4.99
N ARG A 284 9.71 -7.10 -4.60
CA ARG A 284 10.56 -6.34 -5.52
C ARG A 284 11.56 -7.25 -6.24
N ALA A 285 12.27 -8.10 -5.51
CA ALA A 285 13.19 -9.07 -6.07
C ALA A 285 12.47 -9.94 -7.13
N ALA A 286 11.30 -10.49 -6.79
CA ALA A 286 10.53 -11.33 -7.70
C ALA A 286 10.01 -10.57 -8.94
N LEU A 287 9.54 -9.33 -8.78
CA LEU A 287 9.11 -8.48 -9.91
C LEU A 287 10.26 -8.15 -10.87
N GLN A 288 11.50 -8.14 -10.37
CA GLN A 288 12.71 -7.97 -11.18
C GLN A 288 13.26 -9.28 -11.76
N GLY A 289 12.58 -10.41 -11.54
CA GLY A 289 13.06 -11.73 -11.95
C GLY A 289 14.23 -12.26 -11.11
N GLN A 290 14.46 -11.69 -9.93
CA GLN A 290 15.49 -12.17 -9.02
C GLN A 290 14.95 -13.32 -8.17
N TYR A 291 15.76 -14.38 -8.06
CA TYR A 291 15.39 -15.60 -7.32
C TYR A 291 15.73 -15.56 -5.83
N MET A 292 16.31 -14.45 -5.34
CA MET A 292 16.68 -14.27 -3.95
C MET A 292 16.76 -12.78 -3.63
N VAL A 293 16.34 -12.40 -2.42
CA VAL A 293 16.37 -11.00 -1.98
C VAL A 293 17.80 -10.51 -1.78
N ARG A 294 18.04 -9.29 -2.23
CA ARG A 294 19.27 -8.54 -2.03
C ARG A 294 19.06 -7.35 -1.10
N LEU A 295 20.17 -6.78 -0.67
CA LEU A 295 20.16 -5.62 0.22
C LEU A 295 19.55 -4.38 -0.46
N GLU A 296 19.75 -4.23 -1.77
CA GLU A 296 19.16 -3.16 -2.57
C GLU A 296 17.63 -3.18 -2.54
N ASP A 297 17.02 -4.36 -2.51
CA ASP A 297 15.55 -4.48 -2.46
C ASP A 297 14.97 -3.94 -1.15
N VAL A 298 15.64 -4.20 -0.02
CA VAL A 298 15.23 -3.67 1.28
C VAL A 298 15.40 -2.16 1.34
N MET A 299 16.48 -1.64 0.75
CA MET A 299 16.76 -0.20 0.76
C MET A 299 15.78 0.59 -0.10
N ASP A 300 15.40 0.05 -1.24
CA ASP A 300 14.43 0.67 -2.14
C ASP A 300 13.06 0.85 -1.47
N VAL A 301 12.58 -0.19 -0.78
CA VAL A 301 11.29 -0.13 -0.06
C VAL A 301 11.40 0.54 1.31
N ALA A 302 12.59 0.94 1.77
CA ALA A 302 12.76 1.47 3.12
C ALA A 302 12.02 2.78 3.36
N ALA A 303 12.13 3.73 2.42
CA ALA A 303 11.46 5.02 2.53
C ALA A 303 9.92 4.90 2.62
N PRO A 304 9.23 4.22 1.68
CA PRO A 304 7.77 4.07 1.75
C PRO A 304 7.30 3.28 2.98
N VAL A 305 8.10 2.35 3.52
CA VAL A 305 7.74 1.62 4.75
C VAL A 305 7.93 2.49 6.00
N LEU A 306 9.01 3.25 6.10
CA LEU A 306 9.38 3.87 7.37
C LEU A 306 8.73 5.24 7.58
N THR A 307 8.46 6.00 6.52
CA THR A 307 8.08 7.43 6.63
C THR A 307 6.88 7.68 7.56
N HIS A 308 5.78 6.94 7.43
CA HIS A 308 4.59 7.10 8.28
C HIS A 308 4.66 6.37 9.62
N ARG A 309 5.81 5.76 9.94
CA ARG A 309 6.07 5.03 11.19
C ARG A 309 7.04 5.76 12.12
N LEU A 310 7.43 6.98 11.76
CA LEU A 310 8.24 7.86 12.57
C LEU A 310 7.38 9.04 13.01
N VAL A 311 7.38 9.29 14.32
CA VAL A 311 6.77 10.49 14.91
C VAL A 311 7.90 11.45 15.25
N THR A 312 7.84 12.64 14.67
CA THR A 312 8.81 13.70 14.92
C THR A 312 8.55 14.40 16.26
N THR A 313 9.58 14.98 16.86
CA THR A 313 9.43 15.87 18.01
C THR A 313 8.86 17.23 17.58
N PHE A 314 8.27 17.97 18.52
CA PHE A 314 7.80 19.34 18.26
C PHE A 314 8.93 20.28 17.83
N ALA A 315 10.13 20.08 18.37
CA ALA A 315 11.33 20.82 17.96
C ALA A 315 11.66 20.58 16.49
N ALA A 316 11.68 19.31 16.06
CA ALA A 316 11.92 18.97 14.65
C ALA A 316 10.87 19.58 13.72
N GLN A 317 9.58 19.54 14.11
CA GLN A 317 8.50 20.17 13.34
C GLN A 317 8.68 21.69 13.22
N SER A 318 9.11 22.35 14.31
CA SER A 318 9.36 23.80 14.33
C SER A 318 10.54 24.20 13.43
N GLU A 319 11.51 23.30 13.23
CA GLU A 319 12.65 23.47 12.31
C GLU A 319 12.33 23.04 10.87
N GLY A 320 11.09 22.62 10.59
CA GLY A 320 10.67 22.12 9.27
C GLY A 320 11.26 20.74 8.90
N ILE A 321 11.76 19.99 9.89
CA ILE A 321 12.29 18.64 9.70
C ILE A 321 11.16 17.63 9.84
N ASP A 322 10.84 16.96 8.73
CA ASP A 322 9.79 15.96 8.65
C ASP A 322 10.32 14.51 8.71
N ALA A 323 9.41 13.54 8.85
CA ALA A 323 9.79 12.13 8.84
C ALA A 323 10.43 11.69 7.52
N ARG A 324 10.05 12.29 6.38
CA ARG A 324 10.60 11.99 5.04
C ARG A 324 12.09 12.28 4.99
N SER A 325 12.50 13.49 5.41
CA SER A 325 13.90 13.91 5.42
C SER A 325 14.75 13.08 6.39
N ILE A 326 14.22 12.74 7.57
CA ILE A 326 14.89 11.86 8.54
C ILE A 326 15.13 10.47 7.96
N VAL A 327 14.10 9.86 7.34
CA VAL A 327 14.21 8.53 6.74
C VAL A 327 15.17 8.54 5.56
N ALA A 328 15.07 9.54 4.68
CA ALA A 328 15.97 9.68 3.54
C ALA A 328 17.45 9.74 3.98
N ARG A 329 17.75 10.57 4.99
CA ARG A 329 19.10 10.65 5.57
C ARG A 329 19.53 9.32 6.19
N LEU A 330 18.67 8.65 6.94
CA LEU A 330 18.98 7.37 7.58
C LEU A 330 19.29 6.27 6.54
N VAL A 331 18.52 6.22 5.46
CA VAL A 331 18.71 5.28 4.35
C VAL A 331 20.03 5.59 3.63
N GLN A 332 20.31 6.86 3.34
CA GLN A 332 21.56 7.28 2.69
C GLN A 332 22.80 6.94 3.52
N GLU A 333 22.82 7.26 4.83
CA GLU A 333 23.93 6.94 5.73
C GLU A 333 24.14 5.43 5.89
N THR A 334 23.06 4.65 5.84
CA THR A 334 23.13 3.19 5.94
C THR A 334 23.63 2.55 4.64
N SER A 335 23.36 3.16 3.48
CA SER A 335 23.95 2.76 2.20
C SER A 335 25.43 3.12 2.06
N ALA A 336 25.85 4.26 2.63
CA ALA A 336 27.22 4.76 2.49
C ALA A 336 28.25 4.05 3.40
N LYS A 337 27.82 3.42 4.49
CA LYS A 337 28.70 2.61 5.37
C LYS A 337 29.00 1.20 4.82
N ARG A 338 28.94 1.05 3.49
CA ARG A 338 29.22 -0.20 2.78
C ARG A 338 30.68 -0.30 2.38
#